data_AF-A0A0V8EA80-F1
#
_entry.id   AF-A0A0V8EA80-F1
#
_cell.length_a   1.000
_cell.length_b   1.000
_cell.length_c   1.000
_cell.angle_alpha   90.00
_cell.angle_beta   90.00
_cell.angle_gamma   90.00
#
_symmetry.space_group_name_H-M   'P 1'
#
loop_
_entity.id
_entity.type
_entity.pdbx_description
1 polymer ?
#
loop_
_entity_poly.entity_id
_entity_poly.type
_entity_poly.pdbx_seq_one_letter_code
_entity_poly.pdbx_strand_id
1 'polypeptide(L)'
;MKYHYFPLKYLGLVLFTFNVCMAIGSRIKWKKLSIVMLLPLISILLFFTKSVFTTIVLFSIFRLINGGYNNFFIGEFNKLIKNNRVVFWSIYDTFLSLFFIFADLSSGLIAQNLTVEFIYLIFGLISLLILLIYLLARKNIYFRKIKNY
;
A
#
# COMPACT_ATOMS: atom_id res chain seq x y z
N MET A 1 10.16 16.01 19.35
CA MET A 1 8.95 15.61 18.59
C MET A 1 8.64 16.69 17.56
N LYS A 2 8.61 16.37 16.27
CA LYS A 2 8.16 17.31 15.25
C LYS A 2 6.63 17.35 15.27
N TYR A 3 6.08 18.34 15.94
CA TYR A 3 4.67 18.67 15.74
C TYR A 3 4.59 19.56 14.50
N HIS A 4 4.02 19.01 13.43
CA HIS A 4 3.61 19.81 12.29
C HIS A 4 2.42 20.65 12.72
N TYR A 5 2.65 21.93 12.98
CA TYR A 5 1.57 22.89 13.23
C TYR A 5 0.78 23.08 11.94
N PHE A 6 -0.31 22.32 11.80
CA PHE A 6 -1.26 22.43 10.70
C PHE A 6 -2.62 22.90 11.26
N PRO A 7 -3.24 23.94 10.69
CA PRO A 7 -4.52 24.43 11.20
C PRO A 7 -5.61 23.36 11.04
N LEU A 8 -6.25 22.99 12.15
CA LEU A 8 -7.38 22.03 12.18
C LEU A 8 -8.49 22.39 11.18
N LYS A 9 -8.73 23.69 10.94
CA LYS A 9 -9.71 24.18 9.95
C LYS A 9 -9.48 23.68 8.53
N TYR A 10 -8.25 23.33 8.15
CA TYR A 10 -7.92 22.85 6.80
C TYR A 10 -7.80 21.32 6.72
N LEU A 11 -7.88 20.61 7.85
CA LEU A 11 -7.72 19.16 7.89
C LEU A 11 -8.79 18.45 7.05
N GLY A 12 -10.05 18.91 7.12
CA GLY A 12 -11.15 18.36 6.32
C GLY A 12 -10.89 18.44 4.82
N LEU A 13 -10.33 19.57 4.35
CA LEU A 13 -9.97 19.75 2.94
C LEU A 13 -8.84 18.79 2.53
N VAL A 14 -7.83 18.62 3.37
CA VAL A 14 -6.73 17.65 3.12
C VAL A 14 -7.27 16.22 3.02
N LEU A 15 -8.11 15.79 3.94
CA LEU A 15 -8.73 14.46 3.91
C LEU A 15 -9.61 14.27 2.67
N PHE A 16 -10.36 15.31 2.27
CA PHE A 16 -11.13 15.29 1.04
C PHE A 16 -10.25 15.11 -0.18
N THR A 17 -9.13 15.84 -0.29
CA THR A 17 -8.18 15.68 -1.40
C THR A 17 -7.60 14.27 -1.46
N PHE A 18 -7.28 13.65 -0.32
CA PHE A 18 -6.79 12.26 -0.28
C PHE A 18 -7.82 11.24 -0.79
N ASN A 19 -9.11 11.48 -0.55
CA ASN A 19 -10.18 10.64 -1.08
C ASN A 19 -10.39 10.84 -2.58
N VAL A 20 -10.34 12.09 -3.05
CA VAL A 20 -10.39 12.41 -4.50
C VAL A 20 -9.22 11.74 -5.23
N CYS A 21 -8.00 11.85 -4.71
CA CYS A 21 -6.82 11.19 -5.27
C CYS A 21 -7.01 9.67 -5.38
N MET A 22 -7.53 9.03 -4.33
CA MET A 22 -7.80 7.59 -4.35
C MET A 22 -8.88 7.21 -5.37
N ALA A 23 -9.97 7.99 -5.48
CA ALA A 23 -11.03 7.77 -6.44
C ALA A 23 -10.58 7.94 -7.89
N ILE A 24 -9.71 8.92 -8.16
CA ILE A 24 -9.05 9.06 -9.46
C ILE A 24 -8.15 7.85 -9.72
N GLY A 25 -7.33 7.49 -8.73
CA GLY A 25 -6.40 6.37 -8.78
C GLY A 25 -7.04 5.04 -9.13
N SER A 26 -8.24 4.76 -8.59
CA SER A 26 -8.98 3.52 -8.85
C SER A 26 -9.50 3.40 -10.29
N ARG A 27 -9.71 4.53 -10.98
CA ARG A 27 -10.13 4.55 -12.40
C ARG A 27 -8.95 4.41 -13.37
N ILE A 28 -7.72 4.61 -12.91
CA ILE A 28 -6.54 4.46 -13.74
C ILE A 28 -6.28 2.97 -13.98
N LYS A 29 -6.34 2.55 -15.25
CA LYS A 29 -5.98 1.19 -15.66
C LYS A 29 -4.46 1.03 -15.67
N TRP A 30 -3.89 0.69 -14.53
CA TRP A 30 -2.46 0.39 -14.42
C TRP A 30 -2.14 -0.91 -15.19
N LYS A 31 -1.57 -0.76 -16.39
CA LYS A 31 -1.17 -1.90 -17.24
C LYS A 31 0.10 -2.60 -16.76
N LYS A 32 0.93 -1.92 -15.97
CA LYS A 32 2.23 -2.43 -15.51
C LYS A 32 2.25 -2.53 -13.99
N LEU A 33 2.49 -3.74 -13.51
CA LEU A 33 2.72 -4.07 -12.11
C LEU A 33 3.79 -3.15 -11.47
N SER A 34 4.82 -2.76 -12.23
CA SER A 34 5.95 -1.96 -11.75
C SER A 34 5.55 -0.60 -11.17
N ILE A 35 4.50 0.05 -11.69
CA ILE A 35 4.11 1.37 -11.21
C ILE A 35 3.30 1.25 -9.92
N VAL A 36 2.48 0.20 -9.84
CA VAL A 36 1.68 -0.11 -8.66
C VAL A 36 2.57 -0.53 -7.48
N MET A 37 3.74 -1.10 -7.78
CA MET A 37 4.75 -1.54 -6.83
C MET A 37 5.69 -0.44 -6.33
N LEU A 38 5.46 0.84 -6.67
CA LEU A 38 6.21 1.98 -6.13
C LEU A 38 5.75 2.40 -4.72
N LEU A 39 4.62 1.87 -4.23
CA LEU A 39 4.06 2.20 -2.91
C LEU A 39 5.07 2.03 -1.75
N PRO A 40 5.85 0.94 -1.66
CA PRO A 40 6.83 0.78 -0.59
C PRO A 40 7.89 1.88 -0.58
N LEU A 41 8.36 2.29 -1.76
CA LEU A 41 9.36 3.34 -1.90
C LEU A 41 8.80 4.70 -1.47
N ILE A 42 7.55 5.00 -1.86
CA ILE A 42 6.88 6.25 -1.46
C ILE A 42 6.65 6.27 0.06
N SER A 43 6.30 5.12 0.66
CA SER A 43 6.16 4.99 2.12
C SER A 43 7.48 5.29 2.84
N ILE A 44 8.60 4.76 2.35
CA ILE A 44 9.92 5.06 2.91
C ILE A 44 10.28 6.54 2.71
N LEU A 45 9.95 7.13 1.55
CA LEU A 45 10.18 8.56 1.30
C LEU A 45 9.40 9.47 2.27
N LEU A 46 8.18 9.08 2.67
CA LEU A 46 7.39 9.84 3.66
C LEU A 46 8.12 10.00 4.99
N PHE A 47 8.88 8.99 5.43
CA PHE A 47 9.70 9.07 6.66
C PHE A 47 10.73 10.21 6.61
N PHE A 48 11.33 10.45 5.44
CA PHE A 48 12.35 11.49 5.30
C PHE A 48 11.77 12.91 5.14
N THR A 49 10.46 13.04 4.93
CA THR A 49 9.86 14.37 4.75
C THR A 49 9.84 15.18 6.03
N LYS A 50 10.19 16.47 5.90
CA LYS A 50 10.20 17.42 7.01
C LYS A 50 9.20 18.57 6.83
N SER A 51 8.60 18.71 5.65
CA SER A 51 7.65 19.78 5.34
C SER A 51 6.23 19.20 5.20
N VAL A 52 5.28 19.82 5.90
CA VAL A 52 3.85 19.44 5.84
C VAL A 52 3.34 19.40 4.41
N PHE A 53 3.72 20.42 3.62
CA PHE A 53 3.33 20.49 2.23
C PHE A 53 3.85 19.30 1.43
N THR A 54 5.13 18.94 1.60
CA THR A 54 5.72 17.78 0.92
C THR A 54 5.07 16.47 1.35
N THR A 55 4.71 16.33 2.63
CA THR A 55 4.00 15.17 3.15
C THR A 55 2.61 15.05 2.54
N ILE A 56 1.84 16.14 2.46
CA ILE A 56 0.51 16.15 1.82
C ILE A 56 0.61 15.74 0.35
N VAL A 57 1.58 16.29 -0.39
CA VAL A 57 1.77 15.96 -1.82
C VAL A 57 2.15 14.49 -1.98
N LEU A 58 3.15 13.99 -1.25
CA LEU A 58 3.54 12.58 -1.32
C LEU A 58 2.43 11.64 -0.89
N PHE A 59 1.68 11.98 0.14
CA PHE A 59 0.56 11.17 0.60
C PHE A 59 -0.59 11.16 -0.42
N SER A 60 -0.81 12.28 -1.13
CA SER A 60 -1.78 12.34 -2.24
C SER A 60 -1.39 11.41 -3.39
N ILE A 61 -0.10 11.39 -3.76
CA ILE A 61 0.45 10.46 -4.77
C ILE A 61 0.32 9.02 -4.28
N PHE A 62 0.65 8.75 -3.01
CA PHE A 62 0.49 7.44 -2.38
C PHE A 62 -0.97 6.96 -2.47
N ARG A 63 -1.94 7.81 -2.11
CA ARG A 63 -3.38 7.51 -2.18
C ARG A 63 -3.84 7.22 -3.61
N LEU A 64 -3.35 7.99 -4.58
CA LEU A 64 -3.64 7.79 -6.00
C LEU A 64 -3.15 6.42 -6.49
N ILE A 65 -1.91 6.05 -6.19
CA ILE A 65 -1.38 4.74 -6.60
C ILE A 65 -2.10 3.60 -5.85
N ASN A 66 -2.40 3.79 -4.57
CA ASN A 66 -3.10 2.79 -3.75
C ASN A 66 -4.51 2.49 -4.26
N GLY A 67 -5.23 3.49 -4.78
CA GLY A 67 -6.55 3.28 -5.40
C GLY A 67 -6.50 2.30 -6.58
N GLY A 68 -5.43 2.37 -7.38
CA GLY A 68 -5.19 1.43 -8.49
C GLY A 68 -4.66 0.06 -8.06
N TYR A 69 -3.89 0.02 -6.97
CA TYR A 69 -3.31 -1.21 -6.41
C TYR A 69 -4.38 -2.24 -6.07
N ASN A 70 -5.40 -1.84 -5.32
CA ASN A 70 -6.44 -2.77 -4.91
C ASN A 70 -7.15 -3.39 -6.13
N ASN A 71 -7.53 -2.56 -7.11
CA ASN A 71 -8.20 -3.03 -8.32
C ASN A 71 -7.34 -3.98 -9.15
N PHE A 72 -6.04 -3.72 -9.25
CA PHE A 72 -5.11 -4.59 -9.96
C PHE A 72 -5.04 -5.98 -9.31
N PHE A 73 -4.80 -6.06 -8.00
CA PHE A 73 -4.66 -7.33 -7.30
C PHE A 73 -5.96 -8.12 -7.24
N ILE A 74 -7.10 -7.45 -7.03
CA ILE A 74 -8.42 -8.08 -7.13
C ILE A 74 -8.64 -8.68 -8.54
N GLY A 75 -8.23 -7.95 -9.58
CA GLY A 75 -8.29 -8.43 -10.96
C GLY A 75 -7.45 -9.69 -11.19
N GLU A 76 -6.21 -9.71 -10.72
CA GLU A 76 -5.32 -10.88 -10.84
C GLU A 76 -5.78 -12.05 -9.97
N PHE A 77 -6.25 -11.80 -8.74
CA PHE A 77 -6.80 -12.81 -7.84
C PHE A 77 -8.01 -13.51 -8.45
N ASN A 78 -8.95 -12.75 -9.01
CA ASN A 78 -10.12 -13.32 -9.68
C ASN A 78 -9.76 -14.18 -10.90
N LYS A 79 -8.70 -13.85 -11.65
CA LYS A 79 -8.24 -14.68 -12.79
C LYS A 79 -7.68 -16.03 -12.36
N LEU A 80 -7.13 -16.13 -11.16
CA LEU A 80 -6.52 -17.35 -10.63
C LEU A 80 -7.55 -18.33 -10.05
N ILE A 81 -8.70 -17.85 -9.62
CA ILE A 81 -9.74 -18.66 -8.99
C ILE A 81 -10.71 -19.18 -10.05
N LYS A 82 -10.71 -20.49 -10.28
CA LYS A 82 -11.65 -21.14 -11.20
C LYS A 82 -12.91 -21.68 -10.51
N ASN A 83 -12.77 -22.24 -9.31
CA ASN A 83 -13.86 -22.86 -8.53
C ASN A 83 -13.89 -22.28 -7.10
N ASN A 84 -15.04 -22.38 -6.42
CA ASN A 84 -15.23 -21.98 -5.02
C ASN A 84 -14.88 -20.51 -4.73
N ARG A 85 -15.23 -19.60 -5.66
CA ARG A 85 -14.94 -18.17 -5.57
C ARG A 85 -15.32 -17.57 -4.21
N VAL A 86 -16.50 -17.91 -3.70
CA VAL A 86 -16.99 -17.41 -2.40
C VAL A 86 -16.03 -17.76 -1.27
N VAL A 87 -15.57 -19.03 -1.19
CA VAL A 87 -14.67 -19.49 -0.14
C VAL A 87 -13.33 -18.75 -0.18
N PHE A 88 -12.76 -18.58 -1.38
CA PHE A 88 -11.50 -17.85 -1.53
C PHE A 88 -11.63 -16.37 -1.16
N TRP A 89 -12.76 -15.73 -1.48
CA TRP A 89 -13.05 -14.37 -1.04
C TRP A 89 -13.21 -14.27 0.48
N SER A 90 -13.94 -15.20 1.11
CA SER A 90 -14.05 -15.26 2.57
C SER A 90 -12.70 -15.43 3.25
N ILE A 91 -11.83 -16.29 2.72
CA ILE A 91 -10.46 -16.47 3.22
C ILE A 91 -9.68 -15.16 3.08
N TYR A 92 -9.71 -14.54 1.90
CA TYR A 92 -9.04 -13.26 1.65
C TYR A 92 -9.49 -12.17 2.63
N ASP A 93 -10.79 -11.97 2.80
CA ASP A 93 -11.36 -10.96 3.68
C ASP A 93 -11.03 -11.22 5.16
N THR A 94 -10.99 -12.49 5.57
CA THR A 94 -10.57 -12.90 6.92
C THR A 94 -9.11 -12.54 7.17
N PHE A 95 -8.21 -12.89 6.25
CA PHE A 95 -6.80 -12.53 6.36
C PHE A 95 -6.61 -11.02 6.35
N LEU A 96 -7.31 -10.28 5.48
CA LEU A 96 -7.23 -8.84 5.41
C LEU A 96 -7.64 -8.19 6.74
N SER A 97 -8.72 -8.67 7.34
CA SER A 97 -9.22 -8.20 8.63
C SER A 97 -8.22 -8.47 9.77
N LEU A 98 -7.64 -9.67 9.81
CA LEU A 98 -6.60 -10.01 10.79
C LEU A 98 -5.37 -9.10 10.63
N PHE A 99 -4.93 -8.86 9.40
CA PHE A 99 -3.82 -7.95 9.13
C PHE A 99 -4.10 -6.53 9.57
N PHE A 100 -5.33 -6.02 9.42
CA PHE A 100 -5.70 -4.70 9.93
C PHE A 100 -5.58 -4.62 11.45
N ILE A 101 -6.06 -5.63 12.18
CA ILE A 101 -5.96 -5.69 13.64
C ILE A 101 -4.47 -5.66 14.07
N PHE A 102 -3.63 -6.49 13.45
CA PHE A 102 -2.21 -6.51 13.77
C PHE A 102 -1.50 -5.22 13.36
N ALA A 103 -1.85 -4.63 12.22
CA ALA A 103 -1.27 -3.39 11.74
C ALA A 103 -1.62 -2.22 12.67
N ASP A 104 -2.87 -2.10 13.11
CA ASP A 104 -3.31 -1.06 14.03
C ASP A 104 -2.59 -1.18 15.37
N LEU A 105 -2.57 -2.37 15.97
CA LEU A 105 -1.85 -2.63 17.21
C LEU A 105 -0.36 -2.30 17.10
N SER A 106 0.28 -2.77 16.03
CA SER A 106 1.71 -2.51 15.77
C SER A 106 1.98 -1.02 15.57
N SER A 107 1.11 -0.32 14.83
CA SER A 107 1.23 1.12 14.58
C SER A 107 1.13 1.93 15.87
N GLY A 108 0.24 1.54 16.78
CA GLY A 108 0.09 2.15 18.10
C GLY A 108 1.35 1.97 18.96
N LEU A 109 1.88 0.74 19.01
CA LEU A 109 3.13 0.45 19.73
C LEU A 109 4.34 1.21 19.16
N ILE A 110 4.43 1.32 17.83
CA ILE A 110 5.49 2.09 17.16
C ILE A 110 5.35 3.57 17.49
N ALA A 111 4.14 4.13 17.42
CA ALA A 111 3.89 5.54 17.69
C ALA A 111 4.23 5.93 19.15
N GLN A 112 3.95 5.03 20.09
CA GLN A 112 4.23 5.23 21.53
C GLN A 112 5.73 5.18 21.85
N ASN A 113 6.46 4.23 21.26
CA ASN A 113 7.87 3.98 21.61
C ASN A 113 8.87 4.75 20.74
N LEU A 114 8.49 5.11 19.50
CA LEU A 114 9.33 5.82 18.54
C LEU A 114 8.66 7.15 18.16
N THR A 115 8.17 7.27 16.93
CA THR A 115 7.36 8.39 16.44
C THR A 115 6.42 7.91 15.35
N VAL A 116 5.44 8.73 14.99
CA VAL A 116 4.49 8.45 13.89
C VAL A 116 5.22 8.27 12.55
N GLU A 117 6.35 8.93 12.32
CA GLU A 117 7.09 8.80 11.06
C GLU A 117 7.64 7.37 10.88
N PHE A 118 8.06 6.70 11.96
CA PHE A 118 8.58 5.33 11.92
C PHE A 118 7.54 4.31 11.44
N ILE A 119 6.25 4.61 11.57
CA ILE A 119 5.18 3.78 10.99
C ILE A 119 5.38 3.65 9.48
N TYR A 120 5.62 4.76 8.79
CA TYR A 120 5.82 4.77 7.33
C TYR A 120 7.08 4.02 6.91
N LEU A 121 8.15 4.13 7.71
CA LEU A 121 9.41 3.44 7.44
C LEU A 121 9.26 1.93 7.62
N ILE A 122 8.73 1.49 8.77
CA ILE A 122 8.62 0.06 9.10
C ILE A 122 7.68 -0.66 8.13
N PHE A 123 6.47 -0.14 7.92
CA PHE A 123 5.55 -0.73 6.95
C PHE A 123 6.04 -0.58 5.50
N GLY A 124 6.78 0.48 5.19
CA GLY A 124 7.47 0.65 3.91
C GLY A 124 8.52 -0.43 3.66
N LEU A 125 9.33 -0.78 4.67
CA LEU A 125 10.34 -1.84 4.57
C LEU A 125 9.70 -3.23 4.50
N ILE A 126 8.67 -3.50 5.30
CA ILE A 126 7.93 -4.77 5.25
C ILE A 126 7.32 -4.97 3.86
N SER A 127 6.64 -3.94 3.33
CA SER A 127 6.05 -4.00 2.00
C SER A 127 7.09 -4.11 0.89
N LEU A 128 8.26 -3.49 1.03
CA LEU A 128 9.40 -3.65 0.11
C LEU A 128 9.94 -5.08 0.13
N LEU A 129 10.06 -5.69 1.30
CA LEU A 129 10.53 -7.07 1.45
C LEU A 129 9.54 -8.06 0.82
N ILE A 130 8.24 -7.88 1.06
CA ILE A 130 7.18 -8.68 0.42
C ILE A 130 7.24 -8.52 -1.11
N LEU A 131 7.44 -7.30 -1.60
CA LEU A 131 7.60 -7.01 -3.01
C LEU A 131 8.81 -7.77 -3.61
N LEU A 132 9.96 -7.74 -2.95
CA LEU A 132 11.16 -8.46 -3.39
C LEU A 132 10.90 -9.97 -3.46
N ILE A 133 10.26 -10.54 -2.43
CA ILE A 133 9.88 -11.96 -2.40
C ILE A 133 8.95 -12.29 -3.58
N TYR A 134 7.95 -11.45 -3.84
CA TYR A 134 7.03 -11.64 -4.96
C TYR A 134 7.76 -11.62 -6.31
N LEU A 135 8.66 -10.66 -6.53
CA LEU A 135 9.44 -10.55 -7.77
C LEU A 135 10.36 -11.77 -7.97
N LEU A 136 11.00 -12.26 -6.90
CA LEU A 136 11.83 -13.46 -6.93
C LEU A 136 11.00 -14.71 -7.25
N ALA A 137 9.86 -14.89 -6.56
CA ALA A 137 8.96 -16.01 -6.79
C ALA A 137 8.44 -16.02 -8.24
N ARG A 138 8.05 -14.86 -8.78
CA ARG A 138 7.58 -14.73 -10.15
C ARG A 138 8.67 -15.07 -11.18
N LYS A 139 9.91 -14.61 -10.95
CA LYS A 139 11.06 -14.95 -11.81
C LYS A 139 11.30 -16.46 -11.78
N ASN A 140 11.24 -17.10 -10.62
CA ASN A 140 11.48 -18.53 -10.47
C ASN A 140 10.41 -19.39 -11.18
N ILE A 141 9.15 -18.96 -11.15
CA ILE A 141 8.05 -19.60 -11.89
C ILE A 141 8.28 -19.47 -13.41
N TYR A 142 8.72 -18.31 -13.89
CA TYR A 142 9.01 -18.09 -15.31
C TYR A 142 10.18 -18.97 -15.80
N PHE A 143 11.26 -19.07 -15.01
CA PHE A 143 12.38 -19.94 -15.31
C PHE A 143 12.01 -21.43 -15.28
N ARG A 144 11.17 -21.88 -14.33
CA ARG A 144 10.63 -23.26 -14.33
C ARG A 144 9.78 -23.56 -15.57
N LYS A 145 9.01 -22.58 -16.06
CA LYS A 145 8.24 -22.74 -17.30
C LYS A 145 9.14 -22.91 -18.52
N ILE A 146 10.22 -22.14 -18.64
CA ILE A 146 11.16 -22.24 -19.77
C ILE A 146 11.92 -23.57 -19.76
N LYS A 147 12.25 -24.11 -18.58
CA LYS A 147 13.00 -25.36 -18.45
C LYS A 147 12.18 -26.64 -18.72
N ASN A 148 10.85 -26.52 -18.79
CA ASN A 148 9.91 -27.61 -19.04
C ASN A 148 9.39 -27.61 -20.51
N TYR A 149 9.97 -26.79 -21.38
CA TYR A 149 9.89 -26.88 -22.83
C TYR A 149 11.29 -27.20 -23.38
#